data_AF-A0A7G8DIS7-F1
#
_entry.id   AF-A0A7G8DIS7-F1
#
_cell.length_a   1.000
_cell.length_b   1.000
_cell.length_c   1.000
_cell.angle_alpha   90.00
_cell.angle_beta   90.00
_cell.angle_gamma   90.00
#
_symmetry.space_group_name_H-M   'P 1'
#
loop_
_entity.id
_entity.type
_entity.pdbx_description
1 polymer ?
#
loop_
_entity_poly.entity_id
_entity_poly.type
_entity_poly.pdbx_seq_one_letter_code
_entity_poly.pdbx_strand_id
1 'polypeptide(L)'
;MSNSQELCAWRSRSGFKLRDLLPAGAMPSLMTLLVYALAGTGMGLLAMRTGIPAAPLAGALIGAAIVSMSGRIEVAEWPPGTRTALQIGIGTVIGTGLTRTSLEQLQHLWKPAVLITLTLVMTGLVVGLWTSRLFGVDPLITLLGAAPGGISGMSLVGEDYGVGAAVAALHAVRLITVLLVLPLVVKLLTPLGLGNS
;
A
#
# COMPACT_ATOMS: atom_id res chain seq x y z
N MET A 1 4.72 -43.44 -7.92
CA MET A 1 4.11 -43.27 -6.58
C MET A 1 4.56 -41.99 -5.84
N SER A 2 5.25 -41.05 -6.50
CA SER A 2 5.75 -39.79 -5.87
C SER A 2 4.78 -38.61 -5.95
N ASN A 3 3.86 -38.59 -6.94
CA ASN A 3 3.08 -37.38 -7.26
C ASN A 3 1.84 -37.17 -6.37
N SER A 4 1.31 -38.24 -5.78
CA SER A 4 0.11 -38.21 -4.93
C SER A 4 0.37 -37.62 -3.54
N GLN A 5 1.60 -37.79 -3.04
CA GLN A 5 2.04 -37.27 -1.74
C GLN A 5 2.28 -35.76 -1.80
N GLU A 6 2.83 -35.25 -2.92
CA GLU A 6 3.02 -33.80 -3.11
C GLU A 6 1.70 -33.05 -3.30
N LEU A 7 0.72 -33.65 -3.98
CA LEU A 7 -0.64 -33.09 -4.08
C LEU A 7 -1.35 -33.05 -2.72
N CYS A 8 -1.15 -34.07 -1.87
CA CYS A 8 -1.67 -34.08 -0.50
C CYS A 8 -0.96 -33.04 0.40
N ALA A 9 0.36 -32.87 0.22
CA ALA A 9 1.15 -31.86 0.92
C ALA A 9 0.80 -30.42 0.48
N TRP A 10 0.49 -30.20 -0.80
CA TRP A 10 0.02 -28.90 -1.30
C TRP A 10 -1.36 -28.56 -0.75
N ARG A 11 -2.29 -29.52 -0.70
CA ARG A 11 -3.64 -29.36 -0.14
C ARG A 11 -3.65 -29.11 1.38
N SER A 12 -2.63 -29.58 2.09
CA SER A 12 -2.42 -29.29 3.52
C SER A 12 -1.74 -27.93 3.76
N ARG A 13 -0.96 -27.42 2.80
CA ARG A 13 -0.34 -26.07 2.85
C ARG A 13 -1.28 -24.96 2.36
N SER A 14 -2.27 -25.28 1.52
CA SER A 14 -3.42 -24.42 1.22
C SER A 14 -4.41 -24.38 2.39
N GLY A 15 -3.89 -24.25 3.61
CA GLY A 15 -4.65 -24.16 4.85
C GLY A 15 -5.38 -22.83 4.93
N PHE A 16 -6.33 -22.60 4.02
CA PHE A 16 -7.49 -21.76 4.31
C PHE A 16 -8.29 -22.54 5.33
N LYS A 17 -7.96 -22.37 6.62
CA LYS A 17 -8.68 -23.08 7.68
C LYS A 17 -10.09 -22.50 7.67
N LEU A 18 -11.10 -23.38 7.62
CA LEU A 18 -12.50 -22.98 7.85
C LEU A 18 -12.70 -22.33 9.25
N ARG A 19 -11.68 -22.43 10.11
CA ARG A 19 -11.58 -21.75 11.42
C ARG A 19 -11.19 -20.26 11.31
N ASP A 20 -10.67 -19.82 10.16
CA ASP A 20 -10.43 -18.39 9.86
C ASP A 20 -11.73 -17.68 9.40
N LEU A 21 -12.81 -18.44 9.16
CA LEU A 21 -14.14 -17.91 8.78
C LEU A 21 -15.02 -17.51 9.97
N LEU A 22 -14.61 -17.80 11.21
CA LEU A 22 -15.23 -17.25 12.40
C LEU A 22 -14.13 -16.84 13.40
N PRO A 23 -13.62 -15.59 13.34
CA PRO A 23 -13.13 -14.95 14.55
C PRO A 23 -14.31 -14.86 15.52
N ALA A 24 -14.40 -15.86 16.40
CA ALA A 24 -15.27 -15.79 17.55
C ALA A 24 -14.76 -14.65 18.45
N GLY A 25 -15.49 -13.54 18.45
CA GLY A 25 -15.67 -12.78 19.68
C GLY A 25 -14.84 -11.53 19.91
N ALA A 26 -14.42 -10.81 18.87
CA ALA A 26 -14.21 -9.37 18.97
C ALA A 26 -14.69 -8.72 17.68
N MET A 27 -16.02 -8.59 17.52
CA MET A 27 -16.52 -7.59 16.59
C MET A 27 -15.93 -6.27 17.10
N PRO A 28 -15.06 -5.59 16.33
CA PRO A 28 -14.67 -4.24 16.72
C PRO A 28 -15.97 -3.49 16.92
N SER A 29 -16.09 -2.78 18.04
CA SER A 29 -17.31 -2.03 18.28
C SER A 29 -17.58 -1.22 17.02
N LEU A 30 -18.79 -1.30 16.45
CA LEU A 30 -19.15 -0.53 15.24
C LEU A 30 -18.72 0.94 15.38
N MET A 31 -18.70 1.43 16.62
CA MET A 31 -18.14 2.70 17.05
C MET A 31 -16.66 2.89 16.66
N THR A 32 -15.76 1.94 16.89
CA THR A 32 -14.35 2.05 16.46
C THR A 32 -14.23 2.26 14.95
N LEU A 33 -14.88 1.41 14.13
CA LEU A 33 -14.88 1.54 12.68
C LEU A 33 -15.44 2.90 12.22
N LEU A 34 -16.54 3.34 12.84
CA LEU A 34 -17.11 4.67 12.58
C LEU A 34 -16.13 5.79 12.95
N VAL A 35 -15.43 5.70 14.07
CA VAL A 35 -14.43 6.72 14.45
C VAL A 35 -13.29 6.79 13.45
N TYR A 36 -12.74 5.64 13.01
CA TYR A 36 -11.71 5.62 11.96
C TYR A 36 -12.23 6.19 10.64
N ALA A 37 -13.45 5.83 10.23
CA ALA A 37 -14.06 6.36 9.01
C ALA A 37 -14.34 7.87 9.09
N LEU A 38 -14.84 8.36 10.23
CA LEU A 38 -15.11 9.79 10.45
C LEU A 38 -13.82 10.61 10.53
N ALA A 39 -12.79 10.11 11.22
CA ALA A 39 -11.50 10.78 11.28
C ALA A 39 -10.83 10.82 9.90
N GLY A 40 -10.86 9.70 9.16
CA GLY A 40 -10.33 9.61 7.81
C GLY A 40 -11.08 10.51 6.82
N THR A 41 -12.41 10.47 6.82
CA THR A 41 -13.23 11.34 5.95
C THR A 41 -13.07 12.80 6.33
N GLY A 42 -13.09 13.16 7.63
CA GLY A 42 -12.90 14.52 8.11
C GLY A 42 -11.57 15.11 7.64
N MET A 43 -10.46 14.41 7.90
CA MET A 43 -9.13 14.86 7.44
C MET A 43 -8.98 14.82 5.93
N GLY A 44 -9.58 13.84 5.24
CA GLY A 44 -9.62 13.79 3.78
C GLY A 44 -10.33 14.99 3.15
N LEU A 45 -11.51 15.34 3.67
CA LEU A 45 -12.28 16.51 3.21
C LEU A 45 -11.55 17.82 3.50
N LEU A 46 -10.92 17.94 4.67
CA LEU A 46 -10.07 19.09 5.00
C LEU A 46 -8.88 19.19 4.03
N ALA A 47 -8.24 18.07 3.73
CA ALA A 47 -7.11 18.02 2.81
C ALA A 47 -7.51 18.43 1.39
N MET A 48 -8.74 18.20 0.92
CA MET A 48 -9.19 18.67 -0.39
C MET A 48 -9.06 20.18 -0.57
N ARG A 49 -9.14 20.97 0.51
CA ARG A 49 -8.99 22.43 0.45
C ARG A 49 -7.56 22.88 0.15
N THR A 50 -6.57 21.99 0.24
CA THR A 50 -5.16 22.31 0.01
C THR A 50 -4.77 22.35 -1.47
N GLY A 51 -5.63 21.85 -2.37
CA GLY A 51 -5.34 21.79 -3.82
C GLY A 51 -4.25 20.78 -4.20
N ILE A 52 -3.83 19.93 -3.27
CA ILE A 52 -2.79 18.91 -3.52
C ILE A 52 -3.39 17.72 -4.29
N PRO A 53 -2.76 17.26 -5.38
CA PRO A 53 -3.13 16.01 -6.06
C PRO A 53 -3.15 14.84 -5.07
N ALA A 54 -4.26 14.08 -5.04
CA ALA A 54 -4.49 12.99 -4.08
C ALA A 54 -4.52 13.39 -2.59
N ALA A 55 -4.81 14.66 -2.28
CA ALA A 55 -5.05 15.15 -0.92
C ALA A 55 -6.07 14.33 -0.10
N PRO A 56 -7.22 13.87 -0.65
CA PRO A 56 -8.16 13.06 0.13
C PRO A 56 -7.52 11.78 0.69
N LEU A 57 -6.65 11.14 -0.08
CA LEU A 57 -6.00 9.88 0.30
C LEU A 57 -4.96 10.10 1.39
N ALA A 58 -4.14 11.14 1.25
CA ALA A 58 -3.18 11.52 2.29
C ALA A 58 -3.90 11.94 3.58
N GLY A 59 -4.94 12.77 3.49
CA GLY A 59 -5.74 13.20 4.63
C GLY A 59 -6.42 12.02 5.35
N ALA A 60 -6.99 11.08 4.60
CA ALA A 60 -7.60 9.88 5.18
C ALA A 60 -6.59 8.99 5.91
N LEU A 61 -5.40 8.79 5.33
CA LEU A 61 -4.30 8.05 5.98
C LEU A 61 -3.85 8.74 7.27
N ILE A 62 -3.66 10.05 7.25
CA ILE A 62 -3.25 10.83 8.43
C ILE A 62 -4.33 10.77 9.51
N GLY A 63 -5.61 10.96 9.15
CA GLY A 63 -6.72 10.89 10.11
C GLY A 63 -6.82 9.53 10.78
N ALA A 64 -6.74 8.44 10.00
CA ALA A 64 -6.73 7.09 10.53
C ALA A 64 -5.48 6.81 11.38
N ALA A 65 -4.31 7.29 10.98
CA ALA A 65 -3.07 7.13 11.73
C ALA A 65 -3.12 7.86 13.07
N ILE A 66 -3.65 9.09 13.13
CA ILE A 66 -3.82 9.84 14.39
C ILE A 66 -4.70 9.07 15.38
N VAL A 67 -5.83 8.54 14.90
CA VAL A 67 -6.72 7.71 15.74
C VAL A 67 -5.98 6.47 16.24
N SER A 68 -5.28 5.76 15.34
CA SER A 68 -4.53 4.56 15.69
C SER A 68 -3.40 4.82 16.68
N MET A 69 -2.69 5.93 16.54
CA MET A 69 -1.57 6.32 17.41
C MET A 69 -2.04 6.90 18.74
N SER A 70 -3.30 7.32 18.85
CA SER A 70 -3.84 7.86 20.10
C SER A 70 -3.82 6.83 21.24
N GLY A 71 -3.78 5.54 20.92
CA GLY A 71 -3.79 4.44 21.89
C GLY A 71 -5.07 4.34 22.73
N ARG A 72 -6.06 5.21 22.46
CA ARG A 72 -7.33 5.29 23.20
C ARG A 72 -8.40 4.37 22.63
N ILE A 73 -8.19 3.86 21.42
CA ILE A 73 -9.15 3.04 20.67
C ILE A 73 -8.39 1.81 20.20
N GLU A 74 -9.03 0.64 20.33
CA GLU A 74 -8.49 -0.61 19.79
C GLU A 74 -8.29 -0.51 18.28
N VAL A 75 -7.29 -1.21 17.77
CA VAL A 75 -7.01 -1.27 16.33
C VAL A 75 -8.26 -1.80 15.63
N ALA A 76 -8.83 -1.01 14.74
CA ALA A 76 -10.03 -1.41 14.02
C ALA A 76 -9.73 -2.60 13.09
N GLU A 77 -10.32 -3.75 13.40
CA GLU A 77 -10.32 -4.90 12.51
C GLU A 77 -11.43 -4.74 11.47
N TRP A 78 -11.05 -4.73 10.20
CA TRP A 78 -12.04 -4.68 9.12
C TRP A 78 -12.59 -6.08 8.86
N PRO A 79 -13.88 -6.23 8.52
CA PRO A 79 -14.43 -7.53 8.15
C PRO A 79 -13.59 -8.24 7.08
N PRO A 80 -13.45 -9.57 7.16
CA PRO A 80 -12.69 -10.32 6.18
C PRO A 80 -13.26 -10.06 4.78
N GLY A 81 -12.37 -9.82 3.82
CA GLY A 81 -12.74 -9.51 2.43
C GLY A 81 -12.95 -8.02 2.11
N THR A 82 -13.09 -7.10 3.10
CA THR A 82 -13.23 -5.66 2.79
C THR A 82 -12.03 -5.11 2.04
N ARG A 83 -10.80 -5.47 2.44
CA ARG A 83 -9.57 -5.08 1.73
C ARG A 83 -9.57 -5.56 0.29
N THR A 84 -9.97 -6.80 0.06
CA THR A 84 -10.06 -7.40 -1.27
C THR A 84 -11.10 -6.68 -2.13
N ALA A 85 -12.29 -6.41 -1.59
CA ALA A 85 -13.33 -5.67 -2.29
C ALA A 85 -12.87 -4.26 -2.69
N LEU A 86 -12.20 -3.54 -1.78
CA LEU A 86 -11.64 -2.22 -2.07
C LEU A 86 -10.53 -2.28 -3.12
N GLN A 87 -9.66 -3.28 -3.08
CA GLN A 87 -8.61 -3.48 -4.10
C GLN A 87 -9.19 -3.78 -5.48
N ILE A 88 -10.23 -4.62 -5.56
CA ILE A 88 -10.96 -4.87 -6.81
C ILE A 88 -11.60 -3.57 -7.30
N GLY A 89 -12.23 -2.79 -6.41
CA GLY A 89 -12.81 -1.49 -6.76
C GLY A 89 -11.79 -0.50 -7.30
N ILE A 90 -10.68 -0.29 -6.58
CA ILE A 90 -9.59 0.59 -7.00
C ILE A 90 -9.01 0.12 -8.35
N GLY A 91 -8.74 -1.18 -8.49
CA GLY A 91 -8.24 -1.77 -9.73
C GLY A 91 -9.21 -1.61 -10.89
N THR A 92 -10.51 -1.74 -10.65
CA THR A 92 -11.55 -1.52 -11.66
C THR A 92 -11.58 -0.06 -12.10
N VAL A 93 -11.55 0.89 -11.17
CA VAL A 93 -11.53 2.34 -11.49
C VAL A 93 -10.26 2.75 -12.24
N ILE A 94 -9.11 2.21 -11.87
CA ILE A 94 -7.87 2.43 -12.63
C ILE A 94 -8.00 1.79 -14.02
N GLY A 95 -8.54 0.57 -14.07
CA GLY A 95 -8.71 -0.23 -15.27
C GLY A 95 -9.63 0.40 -16.32
N THR A 96 -10.71 1.07 -15.91
CA THR A 96 -11.62 1.77 -16.83
C THR A 96 -10.96 2.93 -17.55
N GLY A 97 -9.84 3.46 -17.03
CA GLY A 97 -9.01 4.46 -17.70
C GLY A 97 -8.15 3.90 -18.84
N LEU A 98 -7.95 2.57 -18.92
CA LEU A 98 -7.19 1.94 -20.01
C LEU A 98 -8.05 1.83 -21.27
N THR A 99 -8.08 2.91 -22.05
CA THR A 99 -8.75 2.98 -23.35
C THR A 99 -7.87 2.43 -24.49
N ARG A 100 -8.45 2.24 -25.69
CA ARG A 100 -7.67 1.87 -26.90
C ARG A 100 -6.51 2.84 -27.16
N THR A 101 -6.76 4.15 -27.01
CA THR A 101 -5.72 5.19 -27.14
C THR A 101 -4.60 5.00 -26.11
N SER A 102 -4.92 4.61 -24.89
CA SER A 102 -3.92 4.31 -23.86
C SER A 102 -3.04 3.11 -24.24
N LEU A 103 -3.63 2.10 -24.89
CA LEU A 103 -2.89 0.93 -25.38
C LEU A 103 -1.96 1.27 -26.56
N GLU A 104 -2.39 2.13 -27.47
CA GLU A 104 -1.55 2.63 -28.57
C GLU A 104 -0.36 3.44 -28.02
N GLN A 105 -0.61 4.32 -27.04
CA GLN A 105 0.47 5.03 -26.34
C GLN A 105 1.40 4.08 -25.59
N LEU A 106 0.87 3.00 -25.01
CA LEU A 106 1.67 2.01 -24.31
C LEU A 106 2.70 1.32 -25.22
N GLN A 107 2.44 1.18 -26.52
CA GLN A 107 3.42 0.67 -27.49
C GLN A 107 4.64 1.57 -27.66
N HIS A 108 4.50 2.87 -27.36
CA HIS A 108 5.63 3.80 -27.32
C HIS A 108 6.22 3.90 -25.90
N LEU A 109 5.40 3.73 -24.86
CA LEU A 109 5.78 3.89 -23.46
C LEU A 109 6.31 2.62 -22.78
N TRP A 110 6.21 1.42 -23.38
CA TRP A 110 6.65 0.20 -22.70
C TRP A 110 8.15 0.17 -22.42
N LYS A 111 8.99 0.71 -23.33
CA LYS A 111 10.45 0.81 -23.11
C LYS A 111 10.78 1.69 -21.89
N PRO A 112 10.32 2.95 -21.81
CA PRO A 112 10.55 3.77 -20.62
C PRO A 112 9.88 3.17 -19.38
N ALA A 113 8.70 2.55 -19.49
CA ALA A 113 8.04 1.90 -18.36
C ALA A 113 8.91 0.78 -17.76
N VAL A 114 9.43 -0.13 -18.59
CA VAL A 114 10.33 -1.21 -18.16
C VAL A 114 11.60 -0.65 -17.52
N LEU A 115 12.20 0.38 -18.12
CA LEU A 115 13.39 1.03 -17.58
C LEU A 115 13.13 1.66 -16.20
N ILE A 116 12.01 2.37 -16.05
CA ILE A 116 11.58 2.98 -14.78
C ILE A 116 11.36 1.89 -13.73
N THR A 117 10.62 0.82 -14.06
CA THR A 117 10.36 -0.28 -13.12
C THR A 117 11.66 -0.96 -12.69
N LEU A 118 12.56 -1.26 -13.63
CA LEU A 118 13.84 -1.89 -13.32
C LEU A 118 14.68 -0.98 -12.42
N THR A 119 14.76 0.31 -12.75
CA THR A 119 15.50 1.30 -11.94
C THR A 119 14.90 1.43 -10.55
N LEU A 120 13.57 1.44 -10.41
CA LEU A 120 12.88 1.54 -9.14
C LEU A 120 13.11 0.28 -8.27
N VAL A 121 13.12 -0.91 -8.86
CA VAL A 121 13.46 -2.15 -8.16
C VAL A 121 14.91 -2.13 -7.71
N MET A 122 15.85 -1.82 -8.60
CA MET A 122 17.28 -1.78 -8.28
C MET A 122 17.61 -0.75 -7.20
N THR A 123 17.07 0.47 -7.32
CA THR A 123 17.25 1.51 -6.29
C THR A 123 16.58 1.12 -4.98
N GLY A 124 15.39 0.50 -5.01
CA GLY A 124 14.73 -0.04 -3.83
C GLY A 124 15.59 -1.08 -3.11
N LEU A 125 16.23 -2.00 -3.84
CA LEU A 125 17.18 -2.97 -3.28
C LEU A 125 18.37 -2.28 -2.60
N VAL A 126 19.01 -1.35 -3.32
CA VAL A 126 20.20 -0.64 -2.81
C VAL A 126 19.85 0.20 -1.58
N VAL A 127 18.78 1.00 -1.65
CA VAL A 127 18.34 1.85 -0.54
C VAL A 127 17.86 1.01 0.63
N GLY A 128 17.14 -0.09 0.40
CA GLY A 128 16.70 -1.00 1.46
C GLY A 128 17.86 -1.60 2.24
N LEU A 129 18.86 -2.13 1.53
CA LEU A 129 20.07 -2.70 2.16
C LEU A 129 20.92 -1.64 2.86
N TRP A 130 21.08 -0.46 2.25
CA TRP A 130 21.82 0.64 2.85
C TRP A 130 21.11 1.13 4.13
N THR A 131 19.81 1.35 4.08
CA THR A 131 19.01 1.81 5.24
C THR A 131 19.08 0.80 6.38
N SER A 132 19.02 -0.51 6.09
CA SER A 132 19.21 -1.55 7.12
C SER A 132 20.56 -1.41 7.82
N ARG A 133 21.64 -1.20 7.07
CA ARG A 133 22.98 -1.02 7.63
C ARG A 133 23.12 0.28 8.41
N LEU A 134 22.48 1.35 7.96
CA LEU A 134 22.58 2.68 8.56
C LEU A 134 21.82 2.78 9.88
N PHE A 135 20.63 2.17 9.95
CA PHE A 135 19.74 2.26 11.12
C PHE A 135 19.69 0.99 11.97
N GLY A 136 20.40 -0.08 11.59
CA GLY A 136 20.40 -1.35 12.33
C GLY A 136 19.05 -2.08 12.31
N VAL A 137 18.20 -1.80 11.32
CA VAL A 137 16.88 -2.41 11.17
C VAL A 137 17.00 -3.71 10.36
N ASP A 138 16.13 -4.68 10.62
CA ASP A 138 16.07 -5.93 9.86
C ASP A 138 16.06 -5.67 8.34
N PRO A 139 17.02 -6.26 7.57
CA PRO A 139 17.07 -6.13 6.13
C PRO A 139 15.76 -6.48 5.43
N LEU A 140 14.98 -7.42 5.97
CA LEU A 140 13.71 -7.83 5.38
C LEU A 140 12.66 -6.72 5.49
N ILE A 141 12.60 -6.01 6.63
CA ILE A 141 11.70 -4.87 6.84
C ILE A 141 12.02 -3.76 5.86
N THR A 142 13.30 -3.38 5.74
CA THR A 142 13.71 -2.26 4.88
C THR A 142 13.68 -2.62 3.40
N LEU A 143 13.97 -3.88 3.04
CA LEU A 143 13.91 -4.34 1.66
C LEU A 143 12.46 -4.40 1.16
N LEU A 144 11.57 -5.04 1.94
CA LEU A 144 10.14 -5.04 1.61
C LEU A 144 9.57 -3.62 1.66
N GLY A 145 9.96 -2.81 2.66
CA GLY A 145 9.52 -1.42 2.79
C GLY A 145 10.01 -0.48 1.67
N ALA A 146 11.19 -0.72 1.10
CA ALA A 146 11.75 0.04 -0.01
C ALA A 146 11.26 -0.46 -1.37
N ALA A 147 10.86 -1.74 -1.47
CA ALA A 147 10.36 -2.32 -2.70
C ALA A 147 9.12 -1.57 -3.22
N PRO A 148 9.06 -1.25 -4.52
CA PRO A 148 7.86 -0.70 -5.11
C PRO A 148 6.74 -1.74 -5.08
N GLY A 149 5.57 -1.34 -4.57
CA GLY A 149 4.44 -2.25 -4.41
C GLY A 149 3.30 -1.64 -3.59
N GLY A 150 2.19 -2.37 -3.53
CA GLY A 150 1.07 -2.02 -2.68
C GLY A 150 1.29 -2.46 -1.23
N ILE A 151 0.86 -1.64 -0.27
CA ILE A 151 0.99 -1.90 1.17
C ILE A 151 0.53 -3.32 1.51
N SER A 152 -0.64 -3.71 1.03
CA SER A 152 -1.26 -5.01 1.34
C SER A 152 -0.46 -6.20 0.85
N GLY A 153 0.20 -6.10 -0.32
CA GLY A 153 0.98 -7.19 -0.88
C GLY A 153 2.29 -7.37 -0.11
N MET A 154 3.00 -6.26 0.12
CA MET A 154 4.29 -6.30 0.80
C MET A 154 4.16 -6.62 2.29
N SER A 155 3.11 -6.14 2.96
CA SER A 155 2.86 -6.51 4.36
C SER A 155 2.49 -7.97 4.52
N LEU A 156 1.74 -8.54 3.56
CA LEU A 156 1.40 -9.97 3.58
C LEU A 156 2.64 -10.84 3.42
N VAL A 157 3.53 -10.48 2.48
CA VAL A 157 4.83 -11.16 2.35
C VAL A 157 5.66 -11.00 3.63
N GLY A 158 5.65 -9.83 4.27
CA GLY A 158 6.33 -9.63 5.55
C GLY A 158 5.73 -10.44 6.70
N GLU A 159 4.44 -10.73 6.66
CA GLU A 159 3.75 -11.52 7.68
C GLU A 159 4.25 -12.97 7.73
N ASP A 160 4.61 -13.54 6.57
CA ASP A 160 5.24 -14.87 6.49
C ASP A 160 6.56 -14.96 7.29
N TYR A 161 7.17 -13.81 7.58
CA TYR A 161 8.40 -13.69 8.36
C TYR A 161 8.20 -12.93 9.69
N GLY A 162 6.95 -12.68 10.11
CA GLY A 162 6.63 -12.01 11.38
C GLY A 162 6.91 -10.50 11.42
N VAL A 163 7.12 -9.86 10.27
CA VAL A 163 7.46 -8.43 10.17
C VAL A 163 6.42 -7.59 9.41
N GLY A 164 5.24 -8.17 9.11
CA GLY A 164 4.21 -7.57 8.25
C GLY A 164 3.72 -6.21 8.74
N ALA A 165 3.52 -6.04 10.06
CA ALA A 165 3.11 -4.78 10.66
C ALA A 165 4.15 -3.66 10.45
N ALA A 166 5.44 -3.96 10.60
CA ALA A 166 6.52 -2.99 10.39
C ALA A 166 6.62 -2.57 8.91
N VAL A 167 6.48 -3.54 7.99
CA VAL A 167 6.46 -3.28 6.55
C VAL A 167 5.26 -2.40 6.16
N ALA A 168 4.08 -2.65 6.74
CA ALA A 168 2.89 -1.85 6.52
C ALA A 168 3.06 -0.41 7.01
N ALA A 169 3.68 -0.22 8.19
CA ALA A 169 3.96 1.09 8.76
C ALA A 169 4.94 1.90 7.88
N LEU A 170 6.05 1.29 7.44
CA LEU A 170 6.99 1.93 6.52
C LEU A 170 6.31 2.37 5.22
N HIS A 171 5.47 1.51 4.65
CA HIS A 171 4.69 1.85 3.46
C HIS A 171 3.70 2.98 3.69
N ALA A 172 3.04 3.04 4.85
CA ALA A 172 2.12 4.11 5.18
C ALA A 172 2.84 5.46 5.26
N VAL A 173 3.99 5.51 5.95
CA VAL A 173 4.85 6.71 6.01
C VAL A 173 5.33 7.09 4.61
N ARG A 174 5.76 6.11 3.80
CA ARG A 174 6.17 6.32 2.41
C ARG A 174 5.04 6.92 1.56
N LEU A 175 3.82 6.40 1.67
CA LEU A 175 2.68 6.96 0.93
C LEU A 175 2.43 8.42 1.33
N ILE A 176 2.35 8.71 2.63
CA ILE A 176 2.11 10.08 3.11
C ILE A 176 3.22 11.03 2.60
N THR A 177 4.48 10.65 2.75
CA THR A 177 5.62 11.47 2.33
C THR A 177 5.65 11.69 0.81
N VAL A 178 5.45 10.64 0.00
CA VAL A 178 5.40 10.77 -1.47
C VAL A 178 4.24 11.67 -1.91
N LEU A 179 3.06 11.51 -1.31
CA LEU A 179 1.88 12.32 -1.65
C LEU A 179 2.04 13.80 -1.32
N LEU A 180 2.82 14.13 -0.28
CA LEU A 180 3.09 15.52 0.09
C LEU A 180 4.26 16.12 -0.70
N VAL A 181 5.33 15.36 -0.91
CA VAL A 181 6.58 15.84 -1.53
C VAL A 181 6.47 15.91 -3.05
N LEU A 182 5.91 14.88 -3.70
CA LEU A 182 5.83 14.82 -5.17
C LEU A 182 5.17 16.04 -5.80
N PRO A 183 3.97 16.50 -5.37
CA PRO A 183 3.35 17.66 -5.98
C PRO A 183 4.10 18.96 -5.70
N LEU A 184 4.77 19.09 -4.55
CA LEU A 184 5.65 20.23 -4.25
C LEU A 184 6.85 20.26 -5.21
N VAL A 185 7.47 19.11 -5.44
CA VAL A 185 8.56 18.95 -6.40
C VAL A 185 8.09 19.29 -7.81
N VAL A 186 6.95 18.75 -8.27
CA VAL A 186 6.40 19.07 -9.59
C VAL A 186 6.14 20.57 -9.74
N LYS A 187 5.50 21.22 -8.75
CA LYS A 187 5.23 22.67 -8.79
C LYS A 187 6.51 23.51 -8.82
N LEU A 188 7.57 23.06 -8.18
CA LEU A 188 8.88 23.74 -8.19
C LEU A 188 9.63 23.53 -9.52
N LEU A 189 9.44 22.38 -10.17
CA LEU A 189 10.09 22.04 -11.43
C LEU A 189 9.32 22.52 -12.66
N THR A 190 8.01 22.74 -12.59
CA THR A 190 7.21 23.26 -13.72
C THR A 190 7.72 24.58 -14.31
N PRO A 191 8.21 25.56 -13.53
CA PRO A 191 8.81 26.79 -14.06
C PRO A 191 10.16 26.57 -14.78
N LEU A 192 10.81 25.41 -14.61
CA LEU A 192 12.10 25.10 -15.23
C LEU A 192 11.98 24.54 -16.67
N GLY A 193 10.79 24.57 -17.27
CA GLY A 193 10.60 24.28 -18.69
C GLY A 193 10.18 22.84 -19.05
N LEU A 194 9.82 22.00 -18.07
CA LEU A 194 9.37 20.62 -18.30
C LEU A 194 7.93 20.50 -18.87
N GLY A 195 7.25 21.63 -19.12
CA GLY A 195 5.87 21.68 -19.62
C GLY A 195 5.71 21.99 -21.12
N ASN A 196 6.81 22.23 -21.86
CA ASN A 196 6.77 22.59 -23.29
C ASN A 196 7.40 21.50 -24.18
N SER A 197 6.84 20.30 -24.18
CA SER A 197 7.19 19.26 -25.16
C SER A 197 5.97 18.44 -25.56
#